data_AF-A0A2H1EDF0-F1
#
_entry.id   AF-A0A2H1EDF0-F1
#
_cell.length_a   1.000
_cell.length_b   1.000
_cell.length_c   1.000
_cell.angle_alpha   90.00
_cell.angle_beta   90.00
_cell.angle_gamma   90.00
#
_symmetry.space_group_name_H-M   'P 1'
#
loop_
_entity.id
_entity.type
_entity.pdbx_description
1 polymer ?
#
loop_
_entity_poly.entity_id
_entity_poly.type
_entity_poly.pdbx_seq_one_letter_code
_entity_poly.pdbx_strand_id
1 'polypeptide(L)'
;MDAEPANQNWFEVKYEEVFDNRPNLWYYGEGNWFELKKGCDCGESLNLKFECIRYGTVYGPVYWGSEKLADYKYWGNLIKEKKVTKEEKDILIGMSENEGKLDSIQSYDSEILTIGAMQKTINSEEKGEFPIQVQEFKESNLSKYKELFEDCGWTVEGDTMYYKDPSKSDSSKITGKQLKEKIREGFKSTELKKKHKCKLLEPIARASKDKDFQAKQVEDFISRLKNKVLPIKPQKYNYKLEDYLKSKLGKATVLDHHINRPAYVKPDFGKALDNFFIKKDKEVEEFNKKEKDKTKHKNKMSRNPNDWENNHSTYEKSILDDYGVNRRGTDMKGRYHKMKNKF
;
A
#
# COMPACT_ATOMS: atom_id res chain seq x y z
N MET A 1 -13.91 -48.83 -3.06
CA MET A 1 -14.20 -49.71 -1.90
C MET A 1 -14.09 -51.11 -2.43
N ASP A 2 -12.89 -51.68 -2.40
CA ASP A 2 -12.67 -53.09 -2.72
C ASP A 2 -12.23 -53.77 -1.42
N ALA A 3 -12.99 -54.79 -1.03
CA ALA A 3 -12.68 -55.60 0.14
C ALA A 3 -11.95 -56.85 -0.33
N GLU A 4 -10.66 -56.97 -0.01
CA GLU A 4 -9.95 -58.24 -0.15
C GLU A 4 -10.07 -59.05 1.15
N PRO A 5 -10.55 -60.29 1.10
CA PRO A 5 -10.68 -61.12 2.29
C PRO A 5 -9.29 -61.56 2.78
N ALA A 6 -8.99 -61.28 4.05
CA ALA A 6 -7.87 -61.91 4.73
C ALA A 6 -8.20 -63.41 4.92
N ASN A 7 -7.31 -64.30 4.46
CA ASN A 7 -7.39 -65.75 4.68
C ASN A 7 -8.68 -66.44 4.19
N GLN A 8 -9.33 -65.93 3.12
CA GLN A 8 -10.54 -66.54 2.52
C GLN A 8 -11.71 -66.76 3.51
N ASN A 9 -11.75 -66.03 4.62
CA ASN A 9 -12.83 -66.11 5.61
C ASN A 9 -13.67 -64.83 5.59
N TRP A 10 -14.91 -64.93 5.11
CA TRP A 10 -15.83 -63.79 4.96
C TRP A 10 -16.31 -63.20 6.31
N PHE A 11 -15.97 -63.83 7.44
CA PHE A 11 -16.31 -63.35 8.78
C PHE A 11 -15.26 -62.42 9.40
N GLU A 12 -14.10 -62.23 8.76
CA GLU A 12 -13.06 -61.30 9.20
C GLU A 12 -12.73 -60.29 8.09
N VAL A 13 -13.69 -59.40 7.81
CA VAL A 13 -13.41 -58.21 6.99
C VAL A 13 -12.75 -57.17 7.89
N LYS A 14 -11.44 -56.97 7.74
CA LYS A 14 -10.76 -55.81 8.33
C LYS A 14 -11.14 -54.58 7.51
N TYR A 15 -12.00 -53.74 8.08
CA TYR A 15 -12.13 -52.38 7.61
C TYR A 15 -10.91 -51.60 8.10
N GLU A 16 -9.99 -51.25 7.20
CA GLU A 16 -9.14 -50.10 7.43
C GLU A 16 -10.02 -48.85 7.26
N GLU A 17 -10.78 -48.53 8.32
CA GLU A 17 -11.41 -47.22 8.42
C GLU A 17 -10.31 -46.18 8.62
N VAL A 18 -9.84 -45.61 7.52
CA VAL A 18 -9.07 -44.37 7.55
C VAL A 18 -10.05 -43.23 7.87
N PHE A 19 -10.41 -43.09 9.15
CA PHE A 19 -11.14 -41.92 9.65
C PHE A 19 -10.18 -40.73 9.70
N ASP A 20 -10.13 -39.98 8.60
CA ASP A 20 -9.47 -38.69 8.55
C ASP A 20 -10.49 -37.58 8.81
N ASN A 21 -10.38 -36.93 9.97
CA ASN A 21 -11.29 -35.87 10.40
C ASN A 21 -11.01 -34.51 9.74
N ARG A 22 -10.17 -34.45 8.69
CA ARG A 22 -9.97 -33.22 7.92
C ARG A 22 -11.24 -32.93 7.10
N PRO A 23 -11.96 -31.82 7.38
CA PRO A 23 -13.17 -31.49 6.63
C PRO A 23 -12.85 -31.33 5.14
N ASN A 24 -13.73 -31.85 4.28
CA ASN A 24 -13.68 -31.78 2.82
C ASN A 24 -12.61 -32.64 2.12
N LEU A 25 -11.82 -33.46 2.82
CA LEU A 25 -10.99 -34.49 2.17
C LEU A 25 -11.76 -35.81 2.08
N TRP A 26 -11.63 -36.47 0.94
CA TRP A 26 -12.24 -37.77 0.68
C TRP A 26 -11.23 -38.68 0.00
N TYR A 27 -11.03 -39.86 0.59
CA TYR A 27 -10.13 -40.87 0.07
C TYR A 27 -10.80 -41.63 -1.08
N TYR A 28 -10.07 -41.91 -2.16
CA TYR A 28 -10.59 -42.69 -3.29
C TYR A 28 -9.68 -43.85 -3.74
N GLY A 29 -8.71 -44.25 -2.93
CA GLY A 29 -7.84 -45.41 -3.17
C GLY A 29 -6.39 -45.03 -3.51
N GLU A 30 -5.47 -46.00 -3.38
CA GLU A 30 -4.05 -45.89 -3.78
C GLU A 30 -3.28 -44.70 -3.17
N GLY A 31 -3.64 -44.28 -1.94
CA GLY A 31 -3.02 -43.11 -1.32
C GLY A 31 -3.51 -41.76 -1.90
N ASN A 32 -4.52 -41.77 -2.77
CA ASN A 32 -5.06 -40.57 -3.40
C ASN A 32 -6.26 -40.00 -2.64
N TRP A 33 -6.31 -38.67 -2.62
CA TRP A 33 -7.32 -37.89 -1.90
C TRP A 33 -7.91 -36.83 -2.82
N PHE A 34 -9.23 -36.65 -2.78
CA PHE A 34 -9.90 -35.51 -3.38
C PHE A 34 -10.29 -34.52 -2.28
N GLU A 35 -9.95 -33.25 -2.46
CA GLU A 35 -10.38 -32.16 -1.59
C GLU A 35 -11.52 -31.40 -2.27
N LEU A 36 -12.71 -31.41 -1.67
CA LEU A 36 -13.83 -30.59 -2.12
C LEU A 36 -13.60 -29.14 -1.68
N LYS A 37 -12.80 -28.40 -2.46
CA LYS A 37 -12.62 -26.97 -2.21
C LYS A 37 -13.91 -26.23 -2.53
N LYS A 38 -14.34 -25.35 -1.62
CA LYS A 38 -15.39 -24.37 -1.92
C LYS A 38 -14.96 -23.61 -3.17
N GLY A 39 -15.78 -23.65 -4.22
CA GLY A 39 -15.49 -22.95 -5.47
C GLY A 39 -15.10 -21.50 -5.20
N CYS A 40 -13.99 -21.06 -5.78
CA CYS A 40 -13.54 -19.69 -5.60
C CYS A 40 -14.30 -18.78 -6.58
N ASP A 41 -15.13 -17.88 -6.05
CA ASP A 41 -15.88 -16.90 -6.86
C ASP A 41 -14.96 -15.92 -7.61
N CYS A 42 -13.68 -15.82 -7.24
CA CYS A 42 -12.69 -14.95 -7.89
C CYS A 42 -13.12 -13.49 -8.16
N GLY A 43 -14.13 -13.00 -7.42
CA GLY A 43 -14.66 -11.65 -7.57
C GLY A 43 -15.84 -11.54 -8.54
N GLU A 44 -16.32 -12.64 -9.14
CA GLU A 44 -17.46 -12.64 -10.06
C GLU A 44 -18.74 -12.09 -9.39
N SER A 45 -18.99 -12.46 -8.14
CA SER A 45 -20.13 -11.98 -7.34
C SER A 45 -20.13 -10.47 -7.10
N LEU A 46 -18.98 -9.79 -7.21
CA LEU A 46 -18.89 -8.34 -7.09
C LEU A 46 -19.55 -7.64 -8.29
N ASN A 47 -19.72 -8.33 -9.42
CA ASN A 47 -20.22 -7.81 -10.69
C ASN A 47 -19.58 -6.45 -11.06
N LEU A 48 -18.28 -6.33 -10.78
CA LEU A 48 -17.55 -5.09 -10.84
C LEU A 48 -17.23 -4.75 -12.29
N LYS A 49 -17.31 -3.45 -12.63
CA LYS A 49 -16.97 -2.95 -13.95
C LYS A 49 -15.89 -1.89 -13.85
N PHE A 50 -14.93 -1.99 -14.77
CA PHE A 50 -13.81 -1.08 -14.91
C PHE A 50 -14.13 -0.08 -16.02
N GLU A 51 -13.90 1.19 -15.75
CA GLU A 51 -14.03 2.26 -16.74
C GLU A 51 -12.79 2.26 -17.64
N CYS A 52 -12.99 2.40 -18.95
CA CYS A 52 -11.89 2.63 -19.89
C CYS A 52 -11.44 4.08 -19.79
N ILE A 53 -10.19 4.32 -19.45
CA ILE A 53 -9.59 5.65 -19.46
C ILE A 53 -8.35 5.70 -20.32
N ARG A 54 -7.88 6.93 -20.56
CA ARG A 54 -6.73 7.21 -21.42
C ARG A 54 -5.66 7.96 -20.64
N TYR A 55 -4.42 7.51 -20.76
CA TYR A 55 -3.23 8.24 -20.30
C TYR A 55 -2.23 8.35 -21.46
N GLY A 56 -1.95 9.56 -21.91
CA GLY A 56 -1.16 9.79 -23.13
C GLY A 56 -1.85 9.17 -24.36
N THR A 57 -1.27 8.12 -24.93
CA THR A 57 -1.84 7.34 -26.05
C THR A 57 -2.38 5.97 -25.63
N VAL A 58 -2.22 5.62 -24.36
CA VAL A 58 -2.54 4.31 -23.80
C VAL A 58 -3.95 4.31 -23.24
N TYR A 59 -4.69 3.22 -23.47
CA TYR A 59 -6.01 2.97 -22.92
C TYR A 59 -5.97 1.78 -21.98
N GLY A 60 -6.82 1.78 -20.96
CA GLY A 60 -6.89 0.66 -20.02
C GLY A 60 -7.95 0.81 -18.94
N PRO A 61 -8.18 -0.26 -18.16
CA PRO A 61 -9.18 -0.30 -17.10
C PRO A 61 -8.77 0.56 -15.89
N VAL A 62 -9.77 1.19 -15.28
CA VAL A 62 -9.70 1.73 -13.92
C VAL A 62 -10.96 1.40 -13.14
N TYR A 63 -10.79 1.03 -11.88
CA TYR A 63 -11.82 1.02 -10.86
C TYR A 63 -11.39 2.01 -9.78
N TRP A 64 -12.14 3.10 -9.62
CA TRP A 64 -11.82 4.17 -8.67
C TRP A 64 -12.02 3.78 -7.20
N GLY A 65 -12.56 2.59 -6.92
CA GLY A 65 -12.82 2.11 -5.57
C GLY A 65 -14.10 2.67 -4.94
N SER A 66 -14.55 2.02 -3.86
CA SER A 66 -15.58 2.50 -2.95
C SER A 66 -15.08 2.67 -1.51
N GLU A 67 -14.00 2.01 -1.11
CA GLU A 67 -13.55 1.90 0.29
C GLU A 67 -12.49 2.95 0.65
N LYS A 68 -12.90 4.07 1.24
CA LYS A 68 -11.93 5.04 1.76
C LYS A 68 -11.19 4.47 2.96
N LEU A 69 -9.92 4.84 3.11
CA LEU A 69 -9.13 4.45 4.29
C LEU A 69 -9.75 4.98 5.61
N ALA A 70 -10.38 6.15 5.57
CA ALA A 70 -11.14 6.71 6.69
C ALA A 70 -12.28 5.80 7.18
N ASP A 71 -12.88 5.05 6.26
CA ASP A 71 -14.06 4.21 6.52
C ASP A 71 -13.68 2.75 6.84
N TYR A 72 -12.38 2.45 6.97
CA TYR A 72 -11.91 1.09 7.28
C TYR A 72 -12.46 0.60 8.62
N LYS A 73 -13.35 -0.40 8.56
CA LYS A 73 -14.19 -0.83 9.70
C LYS A 73 -13.38 -1.43 10.86
N TYR A 74 -12.18 -1.94 10.60
CA TYR A 74 -11.41 -2.72 11.56
C TYR A 74 -10.26 -1.95 12.23
N TRP A 75 -10.27 -0.62 12.17
CA TRP A 75 -9.32 0.22 12.92
C TRP A 75 -9.23 -0.16 14.40
N GLY A 76 -10.37 -0.48 15.04
CA GLY A 76 -10.40 -0.86 16.45
C GLY A 76 -9.59 -2.12 16.75
N ASN A 77 -9.62 -3.11 15.85
CA ASN A 77 -8.88 -4.35 15.99
C ASN A 77 -7.37 -4.08 15.90
N LEU A 78 -6.94 -3.33 14.88
CA LEU A 78 -5.53 -2.98 14.70
C LEU A 78 -4.95 -2.20 15.88
N ILE A 79 -5.76 -1.32 16.49
CA ILE A 79 -5.36 -0.57 17.70
C ILE A 79 -5.27 -1.50 18.91
N LYS A 80 -6.27 -2.37 19.12
CA LYS A 80 -6.28 -3.34 20.22
C LYS A 80 -5.08 -4.30 20.15
N GLU A 81 -4.72 -4.73 18.94
CA GLU A 81 -3.56 -5.59 18.66
C GLU A 81 -2.22 -4.85 18.68
N LYS A 82 -2.22 -3.53 18.96
CA LYS A 82 -1.02 -2.66 18.96
C LYS A 82 -0.26 -2.62 17.63
N LYS A 83 -0.93 -2.97 16.53
CA LYS A 83 -0.39 -2.84 15.17
C LYS A 83 -0.39 -1.39 14.69
N VAL A 84 -1.36 -0.61 15.16
CA VAL A 84 -1.52 0.81 14.82
C VAL A 84 -1.86 1.62 16.08
N THR A 85 -1.29 2.81 16.22
CA THR A 85 -1.67 3.75 17.30
C THR A 85 -2.84 4.66 16.89
N LYS A 86 -3.53 5.27 17.86
CA LYS A 86 -4.57 6.27 17.55
C LYS A 86 -4.02 7.47 16.75
N GLU A 87 -2.81 7.91 17.10
CA GLU A 87 -2.13 8.98 16.35
C GLU A 87 -1.84 8.58 14.91
N GLU A 88 -1.32 7.38 14.71
CA GLU A 88 -1.04 6.82 13.38
C GLU A 88 -2.30 6.71 12.52
N LYS A 89 -3.41 6.23 13.09
CA LYS A 89 -4.70 6.23 12.42
C LYS A 89 -5.08 7.64 11.95
N ASP A 90 -4.99 8.63 12.83
CA ASP A 90 -5.36 10.01 12.49
C ASP A 90 -4.45 10.59 11.37
N ILE A 91 -3.14 10.27 11.41
CA ILE A 91 -2.17 10.65 10.36
C ILE A 91 -2.57 10.04 9.02
N LEU A 92 -2.85 8.74 8.98
CA LEU A 92 -3.21 8.04 7.75
C LEU A 92 -4.54 8.54 7.18
N ILE A 93 -5.55 8.74 8.04
CA ILE A 93 -6.84 9.30 7.62
C ILE A 93 -6.68 10.72 7.08
N GLY A 94 -5.85 11.55 7.72
CA GLY A 94 -5.55 12.91 7.28
C GLY A 94 -4.93 12.96 5.89
N MET A 95 -3.91 12.11 5.65
CA MET A 95 -3.19 12.06 4.38
C MET A 95 -4.01 11.40 3.26
N SER A 96 -4.79 10.36 3.55
CA SER A 96 -5.48 9.55 2.54
C SER A 96 -6.52 10.27 1.69
N GLU A 97 -6.97 11.46 2.08
CA GLU A 97 -7.85 12.28 1.25
C GLU A 97 -7.20 12.74 -0.05
N ASN A 98 -5.87 12.76 -0.07
CA ASN A 98 -5.10 13.08 -1.25
C ASN A 98 -4.79 11.84 -2.10
N GLU A 99 -5.10 10.63 -1.61
CA GLU A 99 -4.75 9.36 -2.25
C GLU A 99 -5.97 8.61 -2.80
N GLY A 100 -5.71 7.47 -3.43
CA GLY A 100 -6.73 6.53 -3.88
C GLY A 100 -7.48 5.86 -2.71
N LYS A 101 -8.47 5.05 -3.05
CA LYS A 101 -9.20 4.21 -2.10
C LYS A 101 -8.48 2.87 -1.92
N LEU A 102 -8.77 2.17 -0.81
CA LEU A 102 -8.16 0.87 -0.49
C LEU A 102 -8.39 -0.19 -1.57
N ASP A 103 -9.49 -0.04 -2.32
CA ASP A 103 -9.91 -0.95 -3.37
C ASP A 103 -9.76 -0.36 -4.78
N SER A 104 -9.10 0.79 -4.94
CA SER A 104 -8.81 1.35 -6.26
C SER A 104 -7.86 0.43 -7.03
N ILE A 105 -8.12 0.22 -8.32
CA ILE A 105 -7.33 -0.63 -9.21
C ILE A 105 -7.20 0.05 -10.57
N GLN A 106 -6.02 0.04 -11.18
CA GLN A 106 -5.83 0.56 -12.52
C GLN A 106 -4.77 -0.17 -13.33
N SER A 107 -4.91 -0.13 -14.65
CA SER A 107 -3.89 -0.53 -15.62
C SER A 107 -4.00 0.29 -16.89
N TYR A 108 -3.53 1.54 -16.88
CA TYR A 108 -3.59 2.42 -18.06
C TYR A 108 -2.30 3.21 -18.32
N ASP A 109 -1.26 3.02 -17.50
CA ASP A 109 0.01 3.76 -17.56
C ASP A 109 1.21 2.82 -17.86
N SER A 110 2.41 3.14 -17.37
CA SER A 110 3.62 2.33 -17.51
C SER A 110 3.55 1.01 -16.77
N GLU A 111 2.69 0.87 -15.76
CA GLU A 111 2.61 -0.31 -14.92
C GLU A 111 1.69 -1.37 -15.52
N ILE A 112 1.89 -2.64 -15.15
CA ILE A 112 0.95 -3.73 -15.45
C ILE A 112 -0.32 -3.52 -14.64
N LEU A 113 -0.18 -3.16 -13.37
CA LEU A 113 -1.26 -3.00 -12.41
C LEU A 113 -0.82 -2.00 -11.33
N THR A 114 -1.74 -1.15 -10.88
CA THR A 114 -1.59 -0.36 -9.65
C THR A 114 -2.82 -0.55 -8.79
N ILE A 115 -2.63 -0.69 -7.47
CA ILE A 115 -3.70 -1.01 -6.52
C ILE A 115 -3.58 -0.26 -5.20
N GLY A 116 -4.74 0.06 -4.64
CA GLY A 116 -4.93 0.53 -3.28
C GLY A 116 -4.56 1.99 -3.08
N ALA A 117 -4.78 2.45 -1.86
CA ALA A 117 -4.54 3.85 -1.49
C ALA A 117 -3.04 4.22 -1.55
N MET A 118 -2.12 3.25 -1.40
CA MET A 118 -0.68 3.48 -1.55
C MET A 118 -0.19 3.45 -2.99
N GLN A 119 -1.06 3.16 -3.96
CA GLN A 119 -0.69 3.00 -5.37
C GLN A 119 0.46 1.99 -5.56
N LYS A 120 0.38 0.83 -4.90
CA LYS A 120 1.39 -0.21 -5.07
C LYS A 120 1.28 -0.82 -6.46
N THR A 121 2.42 -1.05 -7.12
CA THR A 121 2.43 -1.42 -8.53
C THR A 121 2.99 -2.82 -8.77
N ILE A 122 2.59 -3.40 -9.90
CA ILE A 122 3.35 -4.41 -10.64
C ILE A 122 3.88 -3.69 -11.89
N ASN A 123 5.20 -3.58 -12.02
CA ASN A 123 5.88 -2.94 -13.15
C ASN A 123 6.00 -3.89 -14.35
N SER A 124 6.56 -3.41 -15.46
CA SER A 124 6.72 -4.19 -16.70
C SER A 124 7.62 -5.43 -16.59
N GLU A 125 8.41 -5.55 -15.52
CA GLU A 125 9.28 -6.67 -15.19
C GLU A 125 8.66 -7.58 -14.12
N GLU A 126 7.32 -7.52 -13.95
CA GLU A 126 6.55 -8.31 -12.98
C GLU A 126 6.83 -8.00 -11.49
N LYS A 127 7.65 -6.99 -11.21
CA LYS A 127 8.11 -6.63 -9.86
C LYS A 127 7.39 -5.41 -9.31
N GLY A 128 7.56 -5.13 -8.02
CA GLY A 128 7.12 -3.86 -7.44
C GLY A 128 6.69 -3.98 -5.99
N GLU A 129 6.09 -2.91 -5.46
CA GLU A 129 5.61 -2.92 -4.08
C GLU A 129 4.38 -3.82 -3.86
N PHE A 130 3.62 -4.13 -4.92
CA PHE A 130 2.44 -5.00 -4.81
C PHE A 130 2.81 -6.49 -4.72
N PRO A 131 3.69 -7.06 -5.57
CA PRO A 131 4.19 -8.42 -5.39
C PRO A 131 4.77 -8.65 -3.99
N ILE A 132 5.59 -7.72 -3.49
CA ILE A 132 6.15 -7.79 -2.13
C ILE A 132 5.03 -7.85 -1.07
N GLN A 133 3.99 -7.01 -1.20
CA GLN A 133 2.85 -7.04 -0.29
C GLN A 133 2.13 -8.39 -0.29
N VAL A 134 1.92 -8.97 -1.47
CA VAL A 134 1.24 -10.26 -1.62
C VAL A 134 2.11 -11.39 -1.09
N GLN A 135 3.44 -11.33 -1.25
CA GLN A 135 4.39 -12.28 -0.67
C GLN A 135 4.38 -12.23 0.86
N GLU A 136 4.46 -11.04 1.46
CA GLU A 136 4.34 -10.87 2.92
C GLU A 136 2.95 -11.33 3.43
N PHE A 137 1.89 -11.11 2.65
CA PHE A 137 0.55 -11.61 2.96
C PHE A 137 0.48 -13.13 2.88
N LYS A 138 1.12 -13.76 1.89
CA LYS A 138 1.23 -15.22 1.76
C LYS A 138 1.95 -15.84 2.97
N GLU A 139 3.02 -15.22 3.43
CA GLU A 139 3.78 -15.68 4.60
C GLU A 139 2.98 -15.62 5.90
N SER A 140 2.13 -14.59 6.05
CA SER A 140 1.34 -14.37 7.26
C SER A 140 -0.07 -14.98 7.21
N ASN A 141 -0.61 -15.25 6.02
CA ASN A 141 -2.01 -15.62 5.80
C ASN A 141 -2.17 -16.60 4.61
N LEU A 142 -1.42 -17.72 4.62
CA LEU A 142 -1.35 -18.67 3.49
C LEU A 142 -2.71 -19.12 2.94
N SER A 143 -3.64 -19.52 3.80
CA SER A 143 -4.98 -19.98 3.35
C SER A 143 -5.76 -18.87 2.65
N LYS A 144 -5.66 -17.63 3.13
CA LYS A 144 -6.29 -16.46 2.51
C LYS A 144 -5.59 -16.06 1.22
N TYR A 145 -4.26 -16.16 1.16
CA TYR A 145 -3.54 -15.96 -0.08
C TYR A 145 -4.01 -16.93 -1.17
N LYS A 146 -4.19 -18.21 -0.82
CA LYS A 146 -4.72 -19.21 -1.76
C LYS A 146 -6.11 -18.84 -2.25
N GLU A 147 -7.00 -18.52 -1.30
CA GLU A 147 -8.39 -18.13 -1.59
C GLU A 147 -8.48 -16.88 -2.49
N LEU A 148 -7.69 -15.85 -2.22
CA LEU A 148 -7.82 -14.54 -2.86
C LEU A 148 -7.01 -14.40 -4.15
N PHE A 149 -5.92 -15.16 -4.30
CA PHE A 149 -4.97 -15.01 -5.40
C PHE A 149 -4.72 -16.33 -6.13
N GLU A 150 -4.11 -17.32 -5.48
CA GLU A 150 -3.57 -18.53 -6.15
C GLU A 150 -4.66 -19.33 -6.85
N ASP A 151 -5.76 -19.62 -6.16
CA ASP A 151 -6.90 -20.35 -6.71
C ASP A 151 -7.62 -19.57 -7.84
N CYS A 152 -7.35 -18.26 -7.96
CA CYS A 152 -7.85 -17.38 -9.01
C CYS A 152 -6.82 -17.09 -10.11
N GLY A 153 -5.70 -17.79 -10.11
CA GLY A 153 -4.67 -17.71 -11.13
C GLY A 153 -3.60 -16.64 -10.90
N TRP A 154 -3.69 -15.84 -9.84
CA TRP A 154 -2.63 -14.89 -9.48
C TRP A 154 -1.63 -15.55 -8.54
N THR A 155 -0.37 -15.63 -8.94
CA THR A 155 0.68 -16.25 -8.11
C THR A 155 1.82 -15.28 -7.86
N VAL A 156 2.34 -15.31 -6.63
CA VAL A 156 3.55 -14.58 -6.22
C VAL A 156 4.72 -15.55 -5.96
N GLU A 157 5.87 -15.20 -6.53
CA GLU A 157 7.16 -15.87 -6.34
C GLU A 157 8.21 -14.80 -5.97
N GLY A 158 8.45 -14.64 -4.66
CA GLY A 158 9.38 -13.61 -4.16
C GLY A 158 8.89 -12.19 -4.43
N ASP A 159 9.65 -11.42 -5.22
CA ASP A 159 9.28 -10.06 -5.62
C ASP A 159 8.55 -9.99 -6.96
N THR A 160 8.21 -11.14 -7.56
CA THR A 160 7.53 -11.23 -8.86
C THR A 160 6.09 -11.75 -8.74
N MET A 161 5.20 -11.25 -9.59
CA MET A 161 3.81 -11.70 -9.64
C MET A 161 3.33 -11.88 -11.09
N TYR A 162 2.64 -12.99 -11.34
CA TYR A 162 2.17 -13.37 -12.68
C TYR A 162 0.77 -14.00 -12.63
N TYR A 163 0.20 -14.21 -13.82
CA TYR A 163 -1.09 -14.91 -13.98
C TYR A 163 -0.90 -16.29 -14.63
N LYS A 164 -1.61 -17.30 -14.12
CA LYS A 164 -1.73 -18.65 -14.70
C LYS A 164 -3.20 -19.04 -14.67
N ASP A 165 -3.80 -19.34 -15.83
CA ASP A 165 -5.23 -19.66 -15.93
C ASP A 165 -5.57 -20.93 -15.13
N PRO A 166 -6.36 -20.83 -14.04
CA PRO A 166 -6.64 -21.97 -13.16
C PRO A 166 -7.59 -22.99 -13.81
N SER A 167 -8.29 -22.63 -14.89
CA SER A 167 -9.20 -23.55 -15.60
C SER A 167 -8.48 -24.57 -16.48
N LYS A 168 -7.15 -24.41 -16.65
CA LYS A 168 -6.32 -25.26 -17.51
C LYS A 168 -5.08 -25.68 -16.75
N SER A 169 -4.95 -26.97 -16.42
CA SER A 169 -3.80 -27.54 -15.70
C SER A 169 -2.46 -27.17 -16.36
N ASP A 170 -2.45 -27.15 -17.69
CA ASP A 170 -1.27 -26.98 -18.53
C ASP A 170 -1.09 -25.52 -19.00
N SER A 171 -1.78 -24.56 -18.38
CA SER A 171 -1.63 -23.15 -18.74
C SER A 171 -0.22 -22.64 -18.46
N SER A 172 0.33 -21.91 -19.42
CA SER A 172 1.61 -21.22 -19.29
C SER A 172 1.47 -19.99 -18.39
N LYS A 173 2.54 -19.65 -17.66
CA LYS A 173 2.65 -18.36 -16.96
C LYS A 173 2.51 -17.22 -17.98
N ILE A 174 1.70 -16.21 -17.64
CA ILE A 174 1.55 -14.97 -18.40
C ILE A 174 2.18 -13.85 -17.58
N THR A 175 3.18 -13.18 -18.16
CA THR A 175 4.02 -12.21 -17.47
C THR A 175 4.18 -10.93 -18.29
N GLY A 176 4.79 -9.90 -17.69
CA GLY A 176 5.31 -8.73 -18.36
C GLY A 176 4.35 -8.05 -19.33
N LYS A 177 4.83 -7.82 -20.56
CA LYS A 177 4.06 -7.19 -21.64
C LYS A 177 2.79 -7.99 -21.99
N GLN A 178 2.87 -9.32 -22.03
CA GLN A 178 1.74 -10.18 -22.39
C GLN A 178 0.61 -10.05 -21.35
N LEU A 179 0.95 -10.06 -20.07
CA LEU A 179 0.00 -9.88 -18.97
C LEU A 179 -0.68 -8.50 -19.06
N LYS A 180 0.13 -7.46 -19.30
CA LYS A 180 -0.34 -6.08 -19.45
C LYS A 180 -1.33 -5.93 -20.62
N GLU A 181 -1.00 -6.51 -21.77
CA GLU A 181 -1.88 -6.49 -22.95
C GLU A 181 -3.17 -7.26 -22.68
N LYS A 182 -3.10 -8.41 -22.01
CA LYS A 182 -4.26 -9.21 -21.63
C LYS A 182 -5.22 -8.47 -20.68
N ILE A 183 -4.70 -7.76 -19.69
CA ILE A 183 -5.53 -6.94 -18.77
C ILE A 183 -6.27 -5.83 -19.53
N ARG A 184 -5.62 -5.26 -20.57
CA ARG A 184 -6.14 -4.13 -21.35
C ARG A 184 -6.99 -4.55 -22.55
N GLU A 185 -7.16 -5.85 -22.77
CA GLU A 185 -7.96 -6.38 -23.85
C GLU A 185 -9.41 -5.85 -23.77
N GLY A 186 -9.90 -5.23 -24.86
CA GLY A 186 -11.21 -4.59 -24.90
C GLY A 186 -11.24 -3.13 -24.44
N PHE A 187 -10.19 -2.60 -23.80
CA PHE A 187 -10.11 -1.20 -23.37
C PHE A 187 -9.38 -0.36 -24.45
N LYS A 188 -10.14 0.17 -25.41
CA LYS A 188 -9.62 0.93 -26.57
C LYS A 188 -10.32 2.28 -26.73
N SER A 189 -9.86 3.09 -27.69
CA SER A 189 -10.38 4.44 -27.95
C SER A 189 -11.90 4.49 -28.15
N THR A 190 -12.49 3.51 -28.85
CA THR A 190 -13.95 3.42 -29.07
C THR A 190 -14.73 3.11 -27.80
N GLU A 191 -14.05 2.68 -26.74
CA GLU A 191 -14.64 2.31 -25.46
C GLU A 191 -14.36 3.34 -24.35
N LEU A 192 -13.73 4.48 -24.66
CA LEU A 192 -13.40 5.52 -23.67
C LEU A 192 -14.63 5.92 -22.82
N LYS A 193 -14.45 5.96 -21.49
CA LYS A 193 -15.47 6.19 -20.44
C LYS A 193 -16.56 5.12 -20.32
N LYS A 194 -16.58 4.09 -21.17
CA LYS A 194 -17.48 2.95 -21.01
C LYS A 194 -16.93 1.99 -19.95
N LYS A 195 -17.83 1.21 -19.37
CA LYS A 195 -17.54 0.30 -18.27
C LYS A 195 -17.66 -1.16 -18.73
N HIS A 196 -16.60 -1.93 -18.55
CA HIS A 196 -16.49 -3.32 -18.98
C HIS A 196 -16.06 -4.23 -17.83
N LYS A 197 -16.41 -5.51 -17.90
CA LYS A 197 -15.82 -6.52 -17.01
C LYS A 197 -14.35 -6.74 -17.40
N CYS A 198 -13.51 -7.06 -16.42
CA CYS A 198 -12.13 -7.46 -16.65
C CYS A 198 -11.82 -8.64 -15.73
N LYS A 199 -11.95 -9.87 -16.26
CA LYS A 199 -11.81 -11.11 -15.48
C LYS A 199 -10.47 -11.20 -14.74
N LEU A 200 -9.39 -10.72 -15.34
CA LEU A 200 -8.05 -10.70 -14.73
C LEU A 200 -7.96 -9.80 -13.49
N LEU A 201 -8.81 -8.76 -13.39
CA LEU A 201 -8.79 -7.81 -12.28
C LEU A 201 -9.88 -8.08 -11.23
N GLU A 202 -10.83 -8.99 -11.49
CA GLU A 202 -11.86 -9.38 -10.52
C GLU A 202 -11.27 -10.00 -9.23
N PRO A 203 -10.27 -10.91 -9.29
CA PRO A 203 -9.65 -11.45 -8.08
C PRO A 203 -8.93 -10.38 -7.27
N ILE A 204 -8.27 -9.45 -7.97
CA ILE A 204 -7.59 -8.31 -7.36
C ILE A 204 -8.59 -7.39 -6.65
N ALA A 205 -9.77 -7.16 -7.25
CA ALA A 205 -10.85 -6.39 -6.64
C ALA A 205 -11.46 -7.08 -5.42
N ARG A 206 -11.54 -8.41 -5.44
CA ARG A 206 -11.96 -9.19 -4.27
C ARG A 206 -10.93 -9.09 -3.15
N ALA A 207 -9.65 -9.29 -3.46
CA ALA A 207 -8.57 -9.18 -2.49
C ALA A 207 -8.52 -7.78 -1.85
N SER A 208 -8.67 -6.72 -2.63
CA SER A 208 -8.63 -5.34 -2.11
C SER A 208 -9.82 -4.95 -1.22
N LYS A 209 -10.89 -5.74 -1.23
CA LYS A 209 -12.06 -5.63 -0.35
C LYS A 209 -12.01 -6.60 0.85
N ASP A 210 -11.10 -7.58 0.86
CA ASP A 210 -10.96 -8.51 1.96
C ASP A 210 -10.37 -7.80 3.20
N LYS A 211 -10.93 -8.09 4.37
CA LYS A 211 -10.59 -7.41 5.63
C LYS A 211 -9.12 -7.59 6.03
N ASP A 212 -8.55 -8.78 5.77
CA ASP A 212 -7.22 -9.18 6.21
C ASP A 212 -6.18 -8.59 5.24
N PHE A 213 -6.52 -8.56 3.94
CA PHE A 213 -5.68 -7.87 2.96
C PHE A 213 -5.71 -6.34 3.11
N GLN A 214 -6.86 -5.76 3.46
CA GLN A 214 -6.93 -4.34 3.83
C GLN A 214 -6.12 -4.02 5.10
N ALA A 215 -6.12 -4.91 6.10
CA ALA A 215 -5.25 -4.77 7.28
C ALA A 215 -3.78 -4.71 6.86
N LYS A 216 -3.36 -5.60 5.94
CA LYS A 216 -2.00 -5.57 5.38
C LYS A 216 -1.67 -4.25 4.67
N GLN A 217 -2.60 -3.69 3.89
CA GLN A 217 -2.41 -2.35 3.30
C GLN A 217 -2.19 -1.27 4.37
N VAL A 218 -2.94 -1.29 5.47
CA VAL A 218 -2.77 -0.36 6.59
C VAL A 218 -1.42 -0.52 7.27
N GLU A 219 -1.02 -1.76 7.57
CA GLU A 219 0.28 -2.05 8.17
C GLU A 219 1.44 -1.54 7.31
N ASP A 220 1.32 -1.64 5.98
CA ASP A 220 2.33 -1.13 5.05
C ASP A 220 2.45 0.40 5.07
N PHE A 221 1.34 1.13 5.23
CA PHE A 221 1.39 2.57 5.44
C PHE A 221 2.17 2.92 6.71
N ILE A 222 1.92 2.19 7.81
CA ILE A 222 2.61 2.42 9.09
C ILE A 222 4.09 2.07 8.99
N SER A 223 4.42 0.94 8.37
CA SER A 223 5.80 0.55 8.13
C SER A 223 6.52 1.58 7.26
N ARG A 224 5.87 2.10 6.20
CA ARG A 224 6.43 3.17 5.37
C ARG A 224 6.69 4.43 6.19
N LEU A 225 5.73 4.89 6.98
CA LEU A 225 5.91 6.07 7.84
C LEU A 225 7.08 5.88 8.81
N LYS A 226 7.06 4.81 9.61
CA LYS A 226 8.03 4.58 10.70
C LYS A 226 9.41 4.21 10.21
N ASN A 227 9.50 3.33 9.22
CA ASN A 227 10.75 2.67 8.86
C ASN A 227 11.40 3.27 7.61
N LYS A 228 10.62 3.96 6.75
CA LYS A 228 11.15 4.57 5.51
C LYS A 228 11.16 6.10 5.56
N VAL A 229 10.09 6.73 6.04
CA VAL A 229 9.94 8.20 5.98
C VAL A 229 10.60 8.90 7.15
N LEU A 230 10.16 8.62 8.37
CA LEU A 230 10.64 9.27 9.58
C LEU A 230 12.17 9.16 9.82
N PRO A 231 12.85 8.07 9.41
CA PRO A 231 14.30 7.96 9.53
C PRO A 231 15.10 8.78 8.51
N ILE A 232 14.46 9.41 7.51
CA ILE A 232 15.17 10.21 6.49
C ILE A 232 15.88 11.39 7.16
N LYS A 233 17.15 11.59 6.80
CA LYS A 233 17.90 12.81 7.13
C LYS A 233 17.80 13.80 5.96
N PRO A 234 17.26 15.01 6.17
CA PRO A 234 17.19 16.04 5.13
C PRO A 234 18.58 16.38 4.58
N GLN A 235 18.64 16.81 3.32
CA GLN A 235 19.92 17.13 2.69
C GLN A 235 20.63 18.27 3.44
N LYS A 236 21.92 18.08 3.77
CA LYS A 236 22.78 18.97 4.59
C LYS A 236 22.46 19.01 6.10
N TYR A 237 21.55 18.19 6.59
CA TYR A 237 21.19 18.13 8.01
C TYR A 237 21.46 16.74 8.60
N ASN A 238 21.82 16.69 9.88
CA ASN A 238 22.25 15.46 10.57
C ASN A 238 21.13 14.74 11.32
N TYR A 239 20.04 15.45 11.59
CA TYR A 239 18.87 14.96 12.33
C TYR A 239 17.83 14.38 11.39
N LYS A 240 17.04 13.44 11.89
CA LYS A 240 16.03 12.75 11.10
C LYS A 240 14.73 13.54 11.06
N LEU A 241 13.84 13.20 10.13
CA LEU A 241 12.50 13.81 10.07
C LEU A 241 11.71 13.61 11.37
N GLU A 242 11.85 12.47 12.06
CA GLU A 242 11.24 12.26 13.38
C GLU A 242 11.68 13.27 14.44
N ASP A 243 12.88 13.84 14.30
CA ASP A 243 13.38 14.86 15.21
C ASP A 243 12.70 16.21 14.94
N TYR A 244 12.43 16.55 13.67
CA TYR A 244 11.80 17.81 13.26
C TYR A 244 10.27 17.81 13.28
N LEU A 245 9.63 16.63 13.16
CA LEU A 245 8.20 16.50 12.89
C LEU A 245 7.47 15.80 14.04
N LYS A 246 7.00 16.59 15.01
CA LYS A 246 6.23 16.07 16.15
C LYS A 246 4.72 16.14 15.87
N SER A 247 4.27 17.04 15.00
CA SER A 247 2.85 17.18 14.69
C SER A 247 2.32 16.08 13.74
N LYS A 248 1.02 15.77 13.86
CA LYS A 248 0.33 14.87 12.92
C LYS A 248 0.38 15.41 11.48
N LEU A 249 0.18 16.72 11.30
CA LEU A 249 0.29 17.38 10.00
C LEU A 249 1.67 17.19 9.37
N GLY A 250 2.74 17.35 10.15
CA GLY A 250 4.11 17.16 9.67
C GLY A 250 4.35 15.75 9.16
N LYS A 251 4.02 14.75 9.98
CA LYS A 251 4.12 13.31 9.64
C LYS A 251 3.27 12.95 8.42
N ALA A 252 2.03 13.44 8.34
CA ALA A 252 1.14 13.24 7.20
C ALA A 252 1.70 13.86 5.92
N THR A 253 2.26 15.07 6.01
CA THR A 253 2.84 15.79 4.88
C THR A 253 4.05 15.04 4.31
N VAL A 254 4.99 14.59 5.13
CA VAL A 254 6.14 13.84 4.59
C VAL A 254 5.77 12.45 4.06
N LEU A 255 4.75 11.80 4.64
CA LEU A 255 4.23 10.54 4.14
C LEU A 255 3.59 10.69 2.76
N ASP A 256 2.72 11.70 2.59
CA ASP A 256 2.10 12.09 1.31
C ASP A 256 3.16 12.32 0.22
N HIS A 257 4.22 13.09 0.55
CA HIS A 257 5.31 13.33 -0.39
C HIS A 257 6.05 12.02 -0.73
N HIS A 258 6.30 11.17 0.26
CA HIS A 258 7.04 9.94 0.05
C HIS A 258 6.25 8.89 -0.75
N ILE A 259 4.93 8.87 -0.67
CA ILE A 259 4.07 8.01 -1.52
C ILE A 259 4.21 8.46 -2.98
N ASN A 260 4.14 9.76 -3.23
CA ASN A 260 4.11 10.30 -4.59
C ASN A 260 5.49 10.42 -5.24
N ARG A 261 6.50 10.86 -4.49
CA ARG A 261 7.85 11.21 -4.97
C ARG A 261 8.92 10.94 -3.90
N PRO A 262 9.19 9.68 -3.54
CA PRO A 262 10.07 9.33 -2.42
C PRO A 262 11.47 9.95 -2.50
N ALA A 263 12.07 10.00 -3.69
CA ALA A 263 13.41 10.56 -3.90
C ALA A 263 13.53 12.07 -3.60
N TYR A 264 12.42 12.80 -3.58
CA TYR A 264 12.42 14.26 -3.39
C TYR A 264 12.17 14.71 -1.96
N VAL A 265 11.78 13.81 -1.05
CA VAL A 265 11.57 14.14 0.37
C VAL A 265 12.83 14.74 1.00
N LYS A 266 13.97 14.06 0.85
CA LYS A 266 15.27 14.49 1.39
C LYS A 266 15.73 15.87 0.90
N PRO A 267 15.81 16.13 -0.42
CA PRO A 267 16.25 17.44 -0.92
C PRO A 267 15.23 18.55 -0.62
N ASP A 268 13.93 18.30 -0.74
CA ASP A 268 12.93 19.37 -0.62
C ASP A 268 12.73 19.78 0.85
N PHE A 269 12.76 18.83 1.79
CA PHE A 269 12.75 19.16 3.21
C PHE A 269 14.05 19.87 3.62
N GLY A 270 15.20 19.45 3.07
CA GLY A 270 16.48 20.13 3.29
C GLY A 270 16.44 21.59 2.82
N LYS A 271 15.81 21.86 1.66
CA LYS A 271 15.61 23.22 1.16
C LYS A 271 14.72 24.06 2.08
N ALA A 272 13.65 23.47 2.63
CA ALA A 272 12.80 24.18 3.58
C ALA A 272 13.53 24.53 4.89
N LEU A 273 14.41 23.63 5.36
CA LEU A 273 15.30 23.93 6.48
C LEU A 273 16.30 25.04 6.13
N ASP A 274 16.92 25.01 4.94
CA ASP A 274 17.81 26.08 4.46
C ASP A 274 17.09 27.44 4.52
N ASN A 275 15.87 27.51 3.95
CA ASN A 275 15.04 28.72 3.97
C ASN A 275 14.75 29.21 5.41
N PHE A 276 14.38 28.28 6.30
CA PHE A 276 14.08 28.59 7.69
C PHE A 276 15.31 29.14 8.44
N PHE A 277 16.45 28.45 8.36
CA PHE A 277 17.66 28.87 9.07
C PHE A 277 18.29 30.13 8.50
N ILE A 278 18.27 30.34 7.17
CA ILE A 278 18.73 31.60 6.55
C ILE A 278 17.92 32.77 7.11
N LYS A 279 16.59 32.62 7.18
CA LYS A 279 15.73 33.65 7.76
C LYS A 279 16.05 33.91 9.24
N LYS A 280 16.21 32.87 10.04
CA LYS A 280 16.49 32.98 11.48
C LYS A 280 17.87 33.57 11.78
N ASP A 281 18.89 33.20 11.01
CA ASP A 281 20.21 33.79 11.13
C ASP A 281 20.20 35.27 10.78
N LYS A 282 19.49 35.67 9.72
CA LYS A 282 19.34 37.08 9.35
C LYS A 282 18.63 37.90 10.44
N GLU A 283 17.58 37.36 11.05
CA GLU A 283 16.88 37.99 12.19
C GLU A 283 17.84 38.25 13.38
N VAL A 284 18.72 37.28 13.69
CA VAL A 284 19.73 37.41 14.76
C VAL A 284 20.80 38.44 14.38
N GLU A 285 21.32 38.37 13.15
CA GLU A 285 22.35 39.29 12.66
C GLU A 285 21.83 40.75 12.62
N GLU A 286 20.60 40.97 12.19
CA GLU A 286 19.97 42.30 12.20
C GLU A 286 19.71 42.83 13.61
N PHE A 287 19.30 41.96 14.54
CA PHE A 287 19.12 42.35 15.95
C PHE A 287 20.46 42.74 16.59
N ASN A 288 21.49 41.90 16.47
CA ASN A 288 22.81 42.15 17.05
C ASN A 288 23.50 43.39 16.45
N LYS A 289 23.24 43.73 15.18
CA LYS A 289 23.75 44.97 14.56
C LYS A 289 23.12 46.23 15.15
N LYS A 290 21.86 46.16 15.61
CA LYS A 290 21.12 47.31 16.16
C LYS A 290 21.28 47.43 17.68
N GLU A 291 21.52 46.32 18.36
CA GLU A 291 21.69 46.28 19.82
C GLU A 291 23.10 46.70 20.22
N LYS A 292 23.19 47.85 20.91
CA LYS A 292 24.45 48.43 21.38
C LYS A 292 25.01 47.67 22.59
N ASP A 293 24.13 47.10 23.42
CA ASP A 293 24.51 46.31 24.57
C ASP A 293 24.85 44.87 24.16
N LYS A 294 26.16 44.58 24.08
CA LYS A 294 26.66 43.25 23.68
C LYS A 294 26.19 42.12 24.58
N THR A 295 25.80 42.40 25.83
CA THR A 295 25.29 41.36 26.74
C THR A 295 23.92 40.85 26.32
N LYS A 296 23.18 41.61 25.51
CA LYS A 296 21.88 41.24 24.95
C LYS A 296 21.99 40.55 23.60
N HIS A 297 23.19 40.39 23.04
CA HIS A 297 23.37 39.76 21.73
C HIS A 297 22.84 38.32 21.75
N LYS A 298 22.12 37.97 20.70
CA LYS A 298 21.52 36.65 20.51
C LYS A 298 22.50 35.74 19.80
N ASN A 299 22.53 34.47 20.22
CA ASN A 299 23.23 33.42 19.48
C ASN A 299 22.38 32.94 18.29
N LYS A 300 23.05 32.41 17.27
CA LYS A 300 22.37 31.71 16.19
C LYS A 300 21.59 30.52 16.75
N MET A 301 20.42 30.26 16.18
CA MET A 301 19.56 29.15 16.59
C MET A 301 20.26 27.80 16.43
N SER A 302 20.07 26.88 17.37
CA SER A 302 20.58 25.51 17.20
C SER A 302 19.96 24.82 15.97
N ARG A 303 20.78 24.08 15.23
CA ARG A 303 20.33 23.26 14.09
C ARG A 303 19.80 21.89 14.55
N ASN A 304 19.98 21.57 15.82
CA ASN A 304 19.37 20.43 16.48
C ASN A 304 17.94 20.78 16.90
N PRO A 305 16.92 20.14 16.31
CA PRO A 305 15.54 20.42 16.67
C PRO A 305 15.17 20.00 18.10
N ASN A 306 15.98 19.15 18.75
CA ASN A 306 15.80 18.80 20.15
C ASN A 306 16.16 19.95 21.11
N ASP A 307 16.92 20.95 20.65
CA ASP A 307 17.29 22.13 21.44
C ASP A 307 16.27 23.28 21.30
N TRP A 308 15.17 23.07 20.55
CA TRP A 308 14.20 24.13 20.28
C TRP A 308 13.19 24.35 21.41
N GLU A 309 13.11 23.41 22.36
CA GLU A 309 12.23 23.47 23.52
C GLU A 309 10.79 23.89 23.14
N ASN A 310 10.24 24.91 23.80
CA ASN A 310 8.88 25.42 23.58
C ASN A 310 8.66 26.05 22.19
N ASN A 311 9.73 26.37 21.45
CA ASN A 311 9.61 26.93 20.11
C ASN A 311 9.40 25.85 19.03
N HIS A 312 9.54 24.57 19.38
CA HIS A 312 9.52 23.49 18.39
C HIS A 312 8.27 23.52 17.51
N SER A 313 7.08 23.63 18.11
CA SER A 313 5.80 23.69 17.38
C SER A 313 5.74 24.88 16.41
N THR A 314 6.21 26.07 16.83
CA THR A 314 6.25 27.27 15.99
C THR A 314 7.22 27.11 14.83
N TYR A 315 8.39 26.53 15.08
CA TYR A 315 9.42 26.33 14.05
C TYR A 315 9.03 25.24 13.07
N GLU A 316 8.53 24.10 13.55
CA GLU A 316 7.95 23.04 12.74
C GLU A 316 6.87 23.60 11.81
N LYS A 317 5.92 24.39 12.34
CA LYS A 317 4.87 25.02 11.52
C LYS A 317 5.45 25.92 10.42
N SER A 318 6.44 26.74 10.73
CA SER A 318 7.09 27.60 9.73
C SER A 318 7.80 26.79 8.64
N ILE A 319 8.46 25.69 9.01
CA ILE A 319 9.14 24.80 8.07
C ILE A 319 8.11 24.08 7.19
N LEU A 320 7.02 23.59 7.79
CA LEU A 320 5.94 22.88 7.09
C LEU A 320 5.17 23.78 6.13
N ASP A 321 4.93 25.04 6.48
CA ASP A 321 4.23 25.98 5.58
C ASP A 321 5.06 26.29 4.33
N ASP A 322 6.39 26.28 4.41
CA ASP A 322 7.28 26.36 3.25
C ASP A 322 7.34 25.01 2.51
N TYR A 323 7.69 23.93 3.22
CA TYR A 323 7.87 22.60 2.65
C TYR A 323 6.61 22.06 1.97
N GLY A 324 5.46 22.13 2.64
CA GLY A 324 4.19 21.59 2.16
C GLY A 324 3.76 22.20 0.83
N VAL A 325 4.04 23.50 0.63
CA VAL A 325 3.70 24.24 -0.58
C VAL A 325 4.73 24.07 -1.69
N ASN A 326 6.03 24.07 -1.34
CA ASN A 326 7.12 24.21 -2.32
C ASN A 326 7.81 22.89 -2.71
N ARG A 327 7.46 21.76 -2.07
CA ARG A 327 7.94 20.42 -2.46
C ARG A 327 7.45 20.02 -3.86
N ARG A 328 8.25 19.20 -4.54
CA ARG A 328 7.99 18.73 -5.90
C ARG A 328 6.93 17.63 -5.93
N GLY A 329 6.05 17.70 -6.92
CA GLY A 329 5.04 16.68 -7.19
C GLY A 329 3.74 17.28 -7.71
N THR A 330 2.74 16.44 -7.92
CA THR A 330 1.44 16.87 -8.45
C THR A 330 0.62 17.56 -7.37
N ASP A 331 0.22 18.81 -7.61
CA ASP A 331 -0.65 19.61 -6.73
C ASP A 331 -0.24 19.63 -5.24
N MET A 332 1.07 19.69 -4.96
CA MET A 332 1.56 19.60 -3.58
C MET A 332 1.02 20.70 -2.67
N LYS A 333 0.83 21.91 -3.22
CA LYS A 333 0.16 23.03 -2.55
C LYS A 333 -1.29 22.67 -2.18
N GLY A 334 -2.11 22.23 -3.12
CA GLY A 334 -3.51 21.87 -2.84
C GLY A 334 -3.62 20.73 -1.84
N ARG A 335 -2.80 19.68 -2.00
CA ARG A 335 -2.70 18.54 -1.07
C ARG A 335 -2.35 18.97 0.36
N TYR A 336 -1.38 19.87 0.51
CA TYR A 336 -0.99 20.39 1.83
C TYR A 336 -2.11 21.18 2.50
N HIS A 337 -2.78 22.08 1.77
CA HIS A 337 -3.89 22.87 2.34
C HIS A 337 -5.06 21.98 2.78
N LYS A 338 -5.38 20.93 2.02
CA LYS A 338 -6.39 19.93 2.42
C LYS A 338 -6.03 19.27 3.75
N MET A 339 -4.79 18.76 3.89
CA MET A 339 -4.32 18.16 5.14
C MET A 339 -4.30 19.16 6.29
N LYS A 340 -3.86 20.40 6.04
CA LYS A 340 -3.80 21.46 7.04
C LYS A 340 -5.17 21.88 7.58
N ASN A 341 -6.24 21.76 6.79
CA ASN A 341 -7.59 22.06 7.27
C ASN A 341 -8.18 20.93 8.14
N LYS A 342 -7.53 19.76 8.17
CA LYS A 342 -8.00 18.57 8.86
C LYS A 342 -7.31 18.33 10.21
N PHE A 343 -6.12 18.90 10.40
CA PHE A 343 -5.35 18.88 11.65
C PHE A 343 -5.33 20.28 12.26
#